data_AF-A0A914WNI9-F1
#
_entry.id   AF-A0A914WNI9-F1
#
_cell.length_a   1.000
_cell.length_b   1.000
_cell.length_c   1.000
_cell.angle_alpha   90.00
_cell.angle_beta   90.00
_cell.angle_gamma   90.00
#
_symmetry.space_group_name_H-M   'P 1'
#
loop_
_entity.id
_entity.type
_entity.pdbx_description
1 polymer ?
#
loop_
_entity_poly.entity_id
_entity_poly.type
_entity_poly.pdbx_seq_one_letter_code
_entity_poly.pdbx_strand_id
1 'polypeptide(L)'
;MKAIACLFVLLPLLAAAQNPCVRTTRYHRLKGLTPQSRTPADTVDECVAQCAEQPLCKAAEHFYSANIEKRVCQLYDANSQSGPKVMLVKDRPRHRGDIVTVTELLDNCQQDANDGGQPLAEEPIEKPALVDDELLRLHDAPPPADGLAYGTGPWTEWGPCTGYGYQKTQTRTRKCTAYSCGPKSETRPCQIAKWSEWGPYSPCTTSCGPGEQTRTRTCEGGPSCEGESSQTQPCSGYQPCPVWAEWTPYTPCSTTCGPGEQSRTRTCQYGTTCEGDSEETQPCSGYKPCPVWADWTPYSPCTTTCGPGEQTRTRTCQYGDSCEGDDAQTQPCSGYQPCPVWAEWSPYTPCSTSCGPGEQSRTRTCQYGTTCEGDSEETQPCTGYKPCPEWTEWTPYAPCSTTCGPGEQTRTRTCQYGDSCEGDDAQTQPCAGYKPCCEWAAWGYWGSCSATCGQGEMKRTRKCNGCYSCPDGEPVESQPCNNLPPCGGGYYRPPPPPGYKGPKGGR
;
A
#
# COMPACT_ATOMS: atom_id res chain seq x y z
N MET A 1 -3.37 12.69 19.43
CA MET A 1 -4.15 11.88 20.40
C MET A 1 -4.89 10.80 19.62
N LYS A 2 -4.56 9.52 19.82
CA LYS A 2 -5.32 8.39 19.27
C LYS A 2 -6.27 7.89 20.37
N ALA A 3 -7.55 7.74 20.06
CA ALA A 3 -8.52 7.06 20.93
C ALA A 3 -9.44 6.22 20.04
N ILE A 4 -9.04 4.96 19.86
CA ILE A 4 -9.84 3.94 19.19
C ILE A 4 -10.77 3.36 20.26
N ALA A 5 -12.08 3.54 20.11
CA ALA A 5 -13.08 2.90 20.95
C ALA A 5 -13.64 1.67 20.22
N CYS A 6 -12.92 0.55 20.27
CA CYS A 6 -13.46 -0.74 19.83
C CYS A 6 -14.55 -1.19 20.81
N LEU A 7 -15.81 -1.20 20.37
CA LEU A 7 -16.87 -1.94 21.06
C LEU A 7 -16.57 -3.45 20.94
N PHE A 8 -16.23 -4.07 22.06
CA PHE A 8 -16.18 -5.52 22.19
C PHE A 8 -17.60 -6.08 22.15
N VAL A 9 -18.01 -6.62 21.00
CA VAL A 9 -19.14 -7.56 20.91
C VAL A 9 -18.55 -8.97 20.86
N LEU A 10 -18.31 -9.53 22.05
CA LEU A 10 -17.99 -10.95 22.17
C LEU A 10 -19.29 -11.76 22.08
N LEU A 11 -19.60 -12.19 20.85
CA LEU A 11 -20.50 -13.32 20.63
C LEU A 11 -19.86 -14.58 21.27
N PRO A 12 -20.57 -15.35 22.09
CA PRO A 12 -20.09 -16.66 22.48
C PRO A 12 -20.17 -17.58 21.25
N LEU A 13 -19.01 -17.99 20.75
CA LEU A 13 -18.93 -19.17 19.88
C LEU A 13 -19.41 -20.38 20.68
N LEU A 14 -20.68 -20.72 20.49
CA LEU A 14 -21.20 -22.05 20.78
C LEU A 14 -20.53 -23.03 19.80
N ALA A 15 -19.28 -23.38 20.10
CA ALA A 15 -18.67 -24.56 19.55
C ALA A 15 -19.53 -25.74 19.98
N ALA A 16 -20.19 -26.39 19.01
CA ALA A 16 -20.91 -27.62 19.26
C ALA A 16 -19.90 -28.64 19.79
N ALA A 17 -20.08 -29.07 21.04
CA ALA A 17 -19.29 -30.13 21.63
C ALA A 17 -19.64 -31.45 20.93
N GLN A 18 -18.96 -31.71 19.81
CA GLN A 18 -18.82 -33.07 19.29
C GLN A 18 -18.17 -33.88 20.40
N ASN A 19 -18.88 -34.88 20.93
CA ASN A 19 -18.35 -35.76 21.97
C ASN A 19 -17.02 -36.33 21.45
N PRO A 20 -15.88 -36.09 22.13
CA PRO A 20 -14.59 -36.57 21.63
C PRO A 20 -14.65 -38.09 21.52
N CYS A 21 -14.17 -38.62 20.39
CA CYS A 21 -14.03 -40.05 20.22
C CYS A 21 -12.92 -40.53 21.17
N VAL A 22 -13.21 -41.53 22.01
CA VAL A 22 -12.27 -42.01 23.03
C VAL A 22 -11.94 -43.47 22.79
N ARG A 23 -10.65 -43.78 22.65
CA ARG A 23 -10.13 -45.16 22.52
C ARG A 23 -9.34 -45.54 23.78
N THR A 24 -9.88 -46.48 24.56
CA THR A 24 -9.28 -46.91 25.84
C THR A 24 -8.67 -48.30 25.73
N THR A 25 -7.39 -48.44 26.08
CA THR A 25 -6.65 -49.71 26.02
C THR A 25 -5.99 -50.02 27.36
N ARG A 26 -6.21 -51.24 27.88
CA ARG A 26 -5.59 -51.73 29.12
C ARG A 26 -4.30 -52.50 28.82
N TYR A 27 -3.36 -52.47 29.76
CA TYR A 27 -2.02 -53.07 29.66
C TYR A 27 -1.21 -52.56 28.46
N HIS A 28 -1.35 -51.27 28.14
CA HIS A 28 -0.59 -50.58 27.12
C HIS A 28 0.01 -49.29 27.68
N ARG A 29 1.04 -48.75 26.99
CA ARG A 29 1.74 -47.51 27.31
C ARG A 29 2.10 -46.78 26.01
N LEU A 30 2.09 -45.45 26.02
CA LEU A 30 2.60 -44.65 24.91
C LEU A 30 4.13 -44.61 24.95
N LYS A 31 4.78 -44.97 23.83
CA LYS A 31 6.23 -44.91 23.65
C LYS A 31 6.59 -43.90 22.57
N GLY A 32 7.63 -43.12 22.83
CA GLY A 32 8.10 -42.05 21.92
C GLY A 32 7.65 -40.64 22.31
N LEU A 33 6.92 -40.49 23.41
CA LEU A 33 6.47 -39.22 23.96
C LEU A 33 7.04 -38.96 25.36
N THR A 34 7.08 -37.69 25.74
CA THR A 34 7.31 -37.21 27.11
C THR A 34 6.01 -36.64 27.66
N PRO A 35 5.58 -37.00 28.88
CA PRO A 35 4.34 -36.48 29.44
C PRO A 35 4.46 -34.99 29.73
N GLN A 36 3.46 -34.21 29.30
CA GLN A 36 3.38 -32.77 29.55
C GLN A 36 3.18 -32.47 31.04
N SER A 37 2.36 -33.27 31.71
CA SER A 37 2.09 -33.15 33.14
C SER A 37 1.94 -34.52 33.80
N ARG A 38 2.08 -34.54 35.13
CA ARG A 38 1.94 -35.73 35.96
C ARG A 38 1.17 -35.36 37.23
N THR A 39 -0.01 -35.92 37.37
CA THR A 39 -0.98 -35.59 38.43
C THR A 39 -1.42 -36.87 39.17
N PRO A 40 -1.95 -36.76 40.40
CA PRO A 40 -2.74 -37.83 40.99
C PRO A 40 -4.11 -37.91 40.30
N ALA A 41 -4.63 -39.13 40.15
CA ALA A 41 -6.02 -39.39 39.75
C ALA A 41 -6.40 -40.79 40.24
N ASP A 42 -7.51 -40.93 40.96
CA ASP A 42 -7.94 -42.19 41.55
C ASP A 42 -8.61 -43.13 40.54
N THR A 43 -9.25 -42.60 39.49
CA THR A 43 -9.86 -43.41 38.42
C THR A 43 -9.31 -43.08 37.04
N VAL A 44 -9.56 -43.98 36.08
CA VAL A 44 -9.26 -43.72 34.67
C VAL A 44 -10.09 -42.53 34.17
N ASP A 45 -11.37 -42.45 34.55
CA ASP A 45 -12.28 -41.38 34.13
C ASP A 45 -11.85 -40.00 34.67
N GLU A 46 -11.33 -39.93 35.91
CA GLU A 46 -10.76 -38.72 36.47
C GLU A 46 -9.50 -38.28 35.70
N CYS A 47 -8.64 -39.23 35.32
CA CYS A 47 -7.46 -38.95 34.49
C CYS A 47 -7.84 -38.46 33.08
N VAL A 48 -8.94 -38.96 32.52
CA VAL A 48 -9.50 -38.50 31.24
C VAL A 48 -10.15 -37.12 31.38
N ALA A 49 -10.85 -36.84 32.48
CA ALA A 49 -11.39 -35.51 32.75
C ALA A 49 -10.28 -34.45 32.87
N GLN A 50 -9.19 -34.75 33.60
CA GLN A 50 -8.01 -33.89 33.68
C GLN A 50 -7.34 -33.64 32.31
N CYS A 51 -7.47 -34.57 31.35
CA CYS A 51 -7.05 -34.37 29.97
C CYS A 51 -8.03 -33.48 29.18
N ALA A 52 -9.34 -33.70 29.33
CA ALA A 52 -10.37 -32.91 28.65
C ALA A 52 -10.38 -31.42 29.06
N GLU A 53 -9.90 -31.09 30.27
CA GLU A 53 -9.69 -29.71 30.72
C GLU A 53 -8.44 -29.03 30.12
N GLN A 54 -7.53 -29.79 29.49
CA GLN A 54 -6.27 -29.30 28.92
C GLN A 54 -6.40 -29.12 27.40
N PRO A 55 -6.30 -27.89 26.85
CA PRO A 55 -6.64 -27.59 25.45
C PRO A 55 -5.71 -28.22 24.40
N LEU A 56 -4.61 -28.85 24.82
CA LEU A 56 -3.66 -29.55 23.95
C LEU A 56 -3.58 -31.05 24.23
N CYS A 57 -4.32 -31.60 25.19
CA CYS A 57 -4.19 -33.00 25.58
C CYS A 57 -4.89 -33.93 24.57
N LYS A 58 -4.13 -34.85 23.98
CA LYS A 58 -4.62 -35.87 23.04
C LYS A 58 -4.60 -37.29 23.60
N ALA A 59 -3.90 -37.54 24.71
CA ALA A 59 -3.95 -38.82 25.40
C ALA A 59 -3.64 -38.72 26.90
N ALA A 60 -4.24 -39.62 27.67
CA ALA A 60 -4.06 -39.77 29.10
C ALA A 60 -3.65 -41.20 29.45
N GLU A 61 -2.59 -41.37 30.24
CA GLU A 61 -2.13 -42.65 30.76
C GLU A 61 -2.36 -42.72 32.26
N HIS A 62 -3.29 -43.59 32.68
CA HIS A 62 -3.54 -43.91 34.09
C HIS A 62 -2.70 -45.12 34.49
N PHE A 63 -1.80 -44.92 35.46
CA PHE A 63 -0.93 -45.93 36.02
C PHE A 63 -1.27 -46.18 37.49
N TYR A 64 -1.66 -47.41 37.80
CA TYR A 64 -1.80 -47.92 39.16
C TYR A 64 -0.70 -48.96 39.44
N SER A 65 0.04 -48.78 40.53
CA SER A 65 0.88 -49.85 41.07
C SER A 65 0.36 -50.37 42.40
N ALA A 66 0.13 -51.68 42.46
CA ALA A 66 -0.36 -52.38 43.63
C ALA A 66 0.70 -52.54 44.73
N ASN A 67 2.00 -52.43 44.41
CA ASN A 67 3.09 -52.56 45.39
C ASN A 67 3.25 -51.30 46.28
N ILE A 68 2.92 -50.12 45.74
CA ILE A 68 3.07 -48.82 46.44
C ILE A 68 1.75 -48.05 46.56
N GLU A 69 0.63 -48.72 46.27
CA GLU A 69 -0.75 -48.19 46.20
C GLU A 69 -0.92 -46.86 45.43
N LYS A 70 0.04 -46.55 44.55
CA LYS A 70 0.14 -45.22 43.93
C LYS A 70 -0.60 -45.20 42.60
N ARG A 71 -1.53 -44.25 42.48
CA ARG A 71 -2.25 -43.91 41.24
C ARG A 71 -1.67 -42.63 40.66
N VAL A 72 -1.44 -42.62 39.36
CA VAL A 72 -0.78 -41.53 38.63
C VAL A 72 -1.44 -41.37 37.28
N CYS A 73 -1.82 -40.15 36.94
CA CYS A 73 -2.17 -39.75 35.59
C CYS A 73 -0.97 -39.08 34.91
N GLN A 74 -0.78 -39.36 33.63
CA GLN A 74 0.21 -38.70 32.76
C GLN A 74 -0.50 -38.21 31.50
N LEU A 75 -0.37 -36.92 31.19
CA LEU A 75 -1.05 -36.28 30.06
C LEU A 75 -0.06 -36.03 28.91
N TYR A 76 -0.53 -36.20 27.68
CA TYR A 76 0.27 -36.07 26.45
C TYR A 76 -0.45 -35.23 25.40
N ASP A 77 0.32 -34.47 24.61
CA ASP A 77 -0.14 -33.67 23.47
C ASP A 77 -0.30 -34.45 22.16
N ALA A 78 0.02 -35.74 22.19
CA ALA A 78 0.01 -36.63 21.05
C ALA A 78 -0.53 -38.02 21.43
N ASN A 79 -1.13 -38.68 20.44
CA ASN A 79 -1.68 -40.03 20.48
C ASN A 79 -1.00 -40.91 19.40
N SER A 80 -1.39 -42.18 19.25
CA SER A 80 -0.78 -43.09 18.25
C SER A 80 -1.01 -42.65 16.79
N GLN A 81 -1.98 -41.78 16.52
CA GLN A 81 -2.24 -41.24 15.18
C GLN A 81 -1.35 -40.02 14.87
N SER A 82 -0.66 -39.45 15.87
CA SER A 82 0.14 -38.23 15.73
C SER A 82 1.49 -38.41 15.01
N GLY A 83 1.79 -39.63 14.52
CA GLY A 83 2.91 -39.89 13.60
C GLY A 83 3.72 -41.15 13.94
N PRO A 84 4.60 -41.62 13.02
CA PRO A 84 5.24 -42.95 13.08
C PRO A 84 6.26 -43.15 14.21
N LYS A 85 6.48 -42.14 15.07
CA LYS A 85 7.34 -42.22 16.26
C LYS A 85 6.57 -42.50 17.55
N VAL A 86 5.25 -42.31 17.55
CA VAL A 86 4.39 -42.59 18.70
C VAL A 86 3.79 -43.98 18.51
N MET A 87 4.07 -44.89 19.43
CA MET A 87 3.54 -46.25 19.37
C MET A 87 2.86 -46.61 20.69
N LEU A 88 1.67 -47.19 20.58
CA LEU A 88 1.01 -47.85 21.69
C LEU A 88 1.62 -49.26 21.85
N VAL A 89 2.31 -49.49 22.96
CA VAL A 89 3.06 -50.74 23.20
C VAL A 89 2.47 -51.48 24.41
N LYS A 90 2.31 -52.80 24.32
CA LYS A 90 1.89 -53.65 25.44
C LYS A 90 2.87 -53.49 26.61
N ASP A 91 2.38 -53.01 27.75
CA ASP A 91 3.14 -52.94 28.99
C ASP A 91 3.00 -54.26 29.76
N ARG A 92 4.07 -54.69 30.42
CA ARG A 92 4.07 -55.90 31.25
C ARG A 92 4.02 -55.48 32.72
N PRO A 93 2.92 -55.77 33.46
CA PRO A 93 2.81 -55.51 34.89
C PRO A 93 4.05 -56.01 35.64
N ARG A 94 4.64 -55.16 36.50
CA ARG A 94 5.82 -55.57 37.30
C ARG A 94 5.42 -56.41 38.51
N HIS A 95 4.22 -56.16 39.04
CA HIS A 95 3.60 -56.90 40.13
C HIS A 95 2.19 -57.35 39.74
N ARG A 96 1.71 -58.39 40.42
CA ARG A 96 0.36 -58.92 40.24
C ARG A 96 -0.65 -57.88 40.76
N GLY A 97 -1.33 -57.19 39.84
CA GLY A 97 -2.27 -56.12 40.14
C GLY A 97 -1.82 -54.71 39.71
N ASP A 98 -0.60 -54.53 39.19
CA ASP A 98 -0.26 -53.29 38.49
C ASP A 98 -1.11 -53.18 37.20
N ILE A 99 -1.77 -52.04 36.97
CA ILE A 99 -2.61 -51.79 35.80
C ILE A 99 -2.17 -50.48 35.15
N VAL A 100 -2.02 -50.50 33.83
CA VAL A 100 -1.75 -49.30 33.02
C VAL A 100 -2.86 -49.21 31.98
N THR A 101 -3.54 -48.07 31.90
CA THR A 101 -4.62 -47.82 30.95
C THR A 101 -4.30 -46.56 30.19
N VAL A 102 -4.22 -46.66 28.86
CA VAL A 102 -4.05 -45.50 27.97
C VAL A 102 -5.38 -45.20 27.33
N THR A 103 -5.78 -43.94 27.41
CA THR A 103 -6.98 -43.40 26.81
C THR A 103 -6.60 -42.31 25.82
N GLU A 104 -6.93 -42.51 24.56
CA GLU A 104 -6.61 -41.60 23.46
C GLU A 104 -7.85 -40.86 23.01
N LEU A 105 -7.76 -39.54 22.87
CA LEU A 105 -8.77 -38.71 22.23
C LEU A 105 -8.45 -38.70 20.74
N LEU A 106 -9.42 -39.11 19.92
CA LEU A 106 -9.29 -39.23 18.48
C LEU A 106 -10.15 -38.19 17.77
N ASP A 107 -9.58 -37.58 16.73
CA ASP A 107 -10.25 -36.53 15.95
C ASP A 107 -11.36 -37.09 15.02
N ASN A 108 -11.36 -38.41 14.74
CA ASN A 108 -12.40 -39.11 13.96
C ASN A 108 -12.57 -40.58 14.40
N CYS A 109 -13.80 -41.00 14.69
CA CYS A 109 -14.11 -42.34 15.23
C CYS A 109 -14.31 -43.44 14.17
N GLN A 110 -14.39 -43.09 12.87
CA GLN A 110 -14.90 -43.98 11.81
C GLN A 110 -13.84 -44.82 11.07
N GLN A 111 -12.54 -44.72 11.38
CA GLN A 111 -11.49 -45.41 10.61
C GLN A 111 -10.79 -46.59 11.31
N ASP A 112 -10.90 -46.74 12.64
CA ASP A 112 -10.18 -47.78 13.40
C ASP A 112 -10.96 -49.12 13.55
N ALA A 113 -12.11 -49.27 12.89
CA ALA A 113 -12.90 -50.52 12.92
C ALA A 113 -12.36 -51.64 12.01
N ASN A 114 -11.30 -51.36 11.22
CA ASN A 114 -10.82 -52.21 10.12
C ASN A 114 -9.35 -52.65 10.22
N ASP A 115 -8.76 -52.65 11.42
CA ASP A 115 -7.51 -53.41 11.65
C ASP A 115 -7.74 -54.57 12.63
N GLY A 116 -7.28 -55.75 12.26
CA GLY A 116 -7.89 -57.01 12.66
C GLY A 116 -7.63 -57.47 14.09
N GLY A 117 -8.63 -57.35 14.95
CA GLY A 117 -8.73 -58.11 16.20
C GLY A 117 -10.16 -58.62 16.39
N GLN A 118 -10.38 -59.94 16.28
CA GLN A 118 -11.68 -60.55 16.55
C GLN A 118 -12.17 -60.15 17.96
N PRO A 119 -13.49 -59.97 18.18
CA PRO A 119 -14.03 -60.11 19.53
C PRO A 119 -13.74 -61.55 19.98
N LEU A 120 -12.75 -61.72 20.86
CA LEU A 120 -12.53 -62.99 21.54
C LEU A 120 -13.73 -63.22 22.43
N ALA A 121 -14.42 -64.35 22.19
CA ALA A 121 -15.67 -64.68 22.84
C ALA A 121 -15.51 -64.74 24.38
N GLU A 122 -16.44 -64.12 25.09
CA GLU A 122 -16.78 -64.57 26.45
C GLU A 122 -17.75 -65.75 26.31
N GLU A 123 -17.17 -66.96 26.24
CA GLU A 123 -17.91 -68.21 26.41
C GLU A 123 -18.36 -68.39 27.88
N PRO A 124 -19.44 -69.16 28.14
CA PRO A 124 -20.12 -69.17 29.42
C PRO A 124 -19.35 -69.88 30.53
N ILE A 125 -19.59 -69.43 31.77
CA ILE A 125 -19.10 -70.10 32.98
C ILE A 125 -19.92 -71.37 33.23
N GLU A 126 -19.45 -72.50 32.70
CA GLU A 126 -19.95 -73.82 33.12
C GLU A 126 -19.48 -74.18 34.54
N LYS A 127 -20.38 -74.83 35.29
CA LYS A 127 -20.07 -75.41 36.60
C LYS A 127 -19.44 -76.79 36.42
N PRO A 128 -18.42 -77.18 37.19
CA PRO A 128 -18.00 -78.57 37.26
C PRO A 128 -19.02 -79.39 38.09
N ALA A 129 -19.43 -80.53 37.56
CA ALA A 129 -20.11 -81.58 38.31
C ALA A 129 -19.10 -82.70 38.64
N LEU A 130 -19.25 -83.32 39.81
CA LEU A 130 -18.68 -84.63 40.13
C LEU A 130 -19.76 -85.51 40.78
N VAL A 131 -19.55 -86.82 40.69
CA VAL A 131 -20.59 -87.87 40.59
C VAL A 131 -20.73 -88.70 41.88
N ASP A 132 -21.92 -89.32 42.05
CA ASP A 132 -22.25 -90.57 42.78
C ASP A 132 -21.81 -90.71 44.27
N ASP A 133 -22.50 -91.39 45.20
CA ASP A 133 -23.44 -92.51 45.08
C ASP A 133 -24.22 -92.75 46.41
N GLU A 134 -25.17 -93.69 46.33
CA GLU A 134 -25.66 -94.64 47.34
C GLU A 134 -26.64 -94.27 48.48
N LEU A 135 -27.37 -95.32 48.87
CA LEU A 135 -28.64 -95.37 49.59
C LEU A 135 -28.49 -95.92 51.03
N LEU A 136 -29.63 -95.87 51.74
CA LEU A 136 -30.19 -96.96 52.58
C LEU A 136 -29.95 -96.99 54.11
N ARG A 137 -31.10 -97.10 54.82
CA ARG A 137 -31.40 -97.68 56.16
C ARG A 137 -31.29 -96.77 57.41
N LEU A 138 -31.92 -97.10 58.55
CA LEU A 138 -33.27 -97.62 58.90
C LEU A 138 -33.37 -97.71 60.44
N HIS A 139 -34.58 -97.59 61.04
CA HIS A 139 -34.91 -97.82 62.47
C HIS A 139 -34.41 -96.71 63.45
N ASP A 140 -35.02 -96.43 64.61
CA ASP A 140 -35.83 -97.24 65.54
C ASP A 140 -37.19 -96.63 65.99
N ALA A 141 -37.99 -97.42 66.72
CA ALA A 141 -39.22 -97.04 67.44
C ALA A 141 -39.11 -97.38 68.95
N PRO A 142 -39.94 -96.83 69.85
CA PRO A 142 -41.02 -97.66 70.46
C PRO A 142 -42.33 -96.89 70.85
N PRO A 143 -43.40 -97.59 71.32
CA PRO A 143 -44.79 -97.08 71.44
C PRO A 143 -45.23 -96.84 72.92
N PRO A 144 -46.52 -96.65 73.32
CA PRO A 144 -47.71 -97.54 73.15
C PRO A 144 -48.95 -96.76 72.57
N ALA A 145 -50.24 -97.11 72.66
CA ALA A 145 -51.01 -98.20 73.32
C ALA A 145 -52.36 -98.51 72.60
N ASP A 146 -53.01 -99.60 73.04
CA ASP A 146 -54.43 -100.03 73.04
C ASP A 146 -55.54 -99.33 72.22
N GLY A 147 -56.36 -100.16 71.56
CA GLY A 147 -57.71 -99.79 71.09
C GLY A 147 -58.25 -100.65 69.95
N LEU A 148 -59.10 -101.65 70.24
CA LEU A 148 -59.83 -102.41 69.21
C LEU A 148 -60.93 -101.53 68.58
N ALA A 149 -60.70 -101.04 67.36
CA ALA A 149 -61.65 -100.24 66.60
C ALA A 149 -61.84 -100.78 65.17
N TYR A 150 -63.09 -100.78 64.69
CA TYR A 150 -63.40 -101.04 63.28
C TYR A 150 -62.86 -99.88 62.44
N GLY A 151 -61.80 -100.11 61.66
CA GLY A 151 -61.14 -99.09 60.86
C GLY A 151 -60.68 -99.60 59.50
N THR A 152 -60.75 -98.74 58.50
CA THR A 152 -59.90 -98.85 57.31
C THR A 152 -58.72 -97.92 57.48
N GLY A 153 -57.52 -98.34 57.07
CA GLY A 153 -56.37 -97.43 57.04
C GLY A 153 -56.59 -96.23 56.12
N PRO A 154 -55.76 -95.18 56.23
CA PRO A 154 -55.80 -94.05 55.30
C PRO A 154 -55.62 -94.54 53.86
N TRP A 155 -56.25 -93.83 52.93
CA TRP A 155 -55.97 -94.01 51.50
C TRP A 155 -54.52 -93.64 51.21
N THR A 156 -53.87 -94.37 50.31
CA THR A 156 -52.63 -93.90 49.68
C THR A 156 -52.90 -92.59 48.94
N GLU A 157 -51.84 -91.86 48.63
CA GLU A 157 -51.92 -90.84 47.58
C GLU A 157 -52.38 -91.45 46.26
N TRP A 158 -52.85 -90.59 45.35
CA TRP A 158 -53.27 -91.00 44.02
C TRP A 158 -52.07 -91.46 43.21
N GLY A 159 -52.13 -92.71 42.71
CA GLY A 159 -51.12 -93.22 41.79
C GLY A 159 -51.06 -92.44 40.46
N PRO A 160 -50.01 -92.65 39.66
CA PRO A 160 -49.86 -92.01 38.35
C PRO A 160 -51.05 -92.33 37.43
N CYS A 161 -51.31 -91.44 36.47
CA CYS A 161 -52.37 -91.62 35.47
C CYS A 161 -52.08 -92.80 34.55
N THR A 162 -52.71 -93.94 34.80
CA THR A 162 -52.55 -95.17 34.01
C THR A 162 -53.71 -95.38 33.02
N GLY A 163 -53.40 -95.83 31.81
CA GLY A 163 -54.36 -96.06 30.73
C GLY A 163 -53.90 -95.49 29.38
N TYR A 164 -54.53 -95.94 28.29
CA TYR A 164 -54.26 -95.46 26.93
C TYR A 164 -55.38 -94.53 26.44
N GLY A 165 -55.01 -93.46 25.72
CA GLY A 165 -55.94 -92.49 25.17
C GLY A 165 -56.63 -91.58 26.21
N TYR A 166 -57.84 -91.14 25.89
CA TYR A 166 -58.60 -90.12 26.64
C TYR A 166 -59.23 -90.58 27.96
N GLN A 167 -59.04 -91.85 28.36
CA GLN A 167 -59.59 -92.42 29.61
C GLN A 167 -58.48 -92.77 30.63
N LYS A 168 -57.55 -91.84 30.84
CA LYS A 168 -56.55 -91.96 31.92
C LYS A 168 -57.23 -91.77 33.28
N THR A 169 -57.06 -92.75 34.16
CA THR A 169 -57.53 -92.68 35.54
C THR A 169 -56.37 -92.81 36.53
N GLN A 170 -56.50 -92.13 37.66
CA GLN A 170 -55.68 -92.38 38.84
C GLN A 170 -56.42 -93.37 39.73
N THR A 171 -55.69 -94.30 40.34
CA THR A 171 -56.22 -95.22 41.35
C THR A 171 -55.51 -94.96 42.67
N ARG A 172 -56.25 -95.00 43.78
CA ARG A 172 -55.68 -95.10 45.14
C ARG A 172 -56.26 -96.29 45.87
N THR A 173 -55.51 -96.82 46.83
CA THR A 173 -55.91 -98.02 47.59
C THR A 173 -55.80 -97.77 49.09
N ARG A 174 -56.49 -98.60 49.89
CA ARG A 174 -56.34 -98.60 51.35
C ARG A 174 -56.31 -100.02 51.88
N LYS A 175 -55.48 -100.27 52.90
CA LYS A 175 -55.45 -101.54 53.61
C LYS A 175 -56.61 -101.60 54.59
N CYS A 176 -57.20 -102.78 54.72
CA CYS A 176 -58.21 -103.05 55.75
C CYS A 176 -57.58 -103.81 56.90
N THR A 177 -57.94 -103.45 58.13
CA THR A 177 -57.36 -103.98 59.37
C THR A 177 -58.39 -104.75 60.22
N ALA A 178 -59.48 -105.22 59.60
CA ALA A 178 -60.54 -106.00 60.24
C ALA A 178 -61.08 -107.11 59.30
N TYR A 179 -61.85 -108.06 59.84
CA TYR A 179 -62.35 -109.24 59.11
C TYR A 179 -63.48 -108.94 58.10
N SER A 180 -64.08 -107.75 58.12
CA SER A 180 -65.04 -107.28 57.11
C SER A 180 -64.79 -105.80 56.79
N CYS A 181 -64.87 -105.45 55.50
CA CYS A 181 -64.26 -104.23 54.96
C CYS A 181 -65.10 -103.61 53.83
N GLY A 182 -65.20 -102.28 53.81
CA GLY A 182 -65.67 -101.53 52.64
C GLY A 182 -64.69 -101.56 51.45
N PRO A 183 -64.98 -100.85 50.34
CA PRO A 183 -64.18 -100.87 49.12
C PRO A 183 -62.72 -100.47 49.37
N LYS A 184 -61.80 -101.24 48.78
CA LYS A 184 -60.35 -101.17 48.99
C LYS A 184 -59.59 -100.35 47.92
N SER A 185 -60.28 -99.94 46.85
CA SER A 185 -59.77 -99.18 45.71
C SER A 185 -60.78 -98.11 45.29
N GLU A 186 -60.29 -96.95 44.87
CA GLU A 186 -61.08 -95.84 44.33
C GLU A 186 -60.37 -95.27 43.09
N THR A 187 -61.12 -94.86 42.07
CA THR A 187 -60.61 -94.38 40.77
C THR A 187 -61.22 -93.02 40.40
N ARG A 188 -60.41 -92.10 39.86
CA ARG A 188 -60.87 -90.81 39.30
C ARG A 188 -60.23 -90.50 37.94
N PRO A 189 -60.90 -89.76 37.04
CA PRO A 189 -60.30 -89.31 35.78
C PRO A 189 -59.22 -88.23 36.00
N CYS A 190 -58.21 -88.21 35.13
CA CYS A 190 -57.18 -87.18 35.11
C CYS A 190 -57.67 -85.90 34.40
N GLN A 191 -57.24 -84.73 34.86
CA GLN A 191 -57.40 -83.48 34.10
C GLN A 191 -56.45 -83.51 32.89
N ILE A 192 -56.95 -83.11 31.71
CA ILE A 192 -56.17 -83.11 30.46
C ILE A 192 -55.68 -81.69 30.20
N ALA A 193 -54.37 -81.53 30.05
CA ALA A 193 -53.74 -80.27 29.71
C ALA A 193 -54.13 -79.84 28.28
N LYS A 194 -54.37 -78.54 28.09
CA LYS A 194 -54.80 -77.94 26.82
C LYS A 194 -54.20 -76.55 26.67
N TRP A 195 -53.92 -76.17 25.43
CA TRP A 195 -53.45 -74.82 25.12
C TRP A 195 -54.54 -73.78 25.36
N SER A 196 -54.14 -72.61 25.85
CA SER A 196 -54.94 -71.38 25.76
C SER A 196 -55.17 -71.01 24.29
N GLU A 197 -56.09 -70.06 24.05
CA GLU A 197 -56.10 -69.35 22.78
C GLU A 197 -54.75 -68.61 22.58
N TRP A 198 -54.40 -68.37 21.32
CA TRP A 198 -53.20 -67.60 20.97
C TRP A 198 -53.38 -66.14 21.38
N GLY A 199 -52.36 -65.57 22.01
CA GLY A 199 -52.30 -64.12 22.21
C GLY A 199 -52.22 -63.35 20.88
N PRO A 200 -52.40 -62.01 20.91
CA PRO A 200 -52.13 -61.16 19.76
C PRO A 200 -50.66 -61.28 19.33
N TYR A 201 -50.39 -61.02 18.05
CA TYR A 201 -49.02 -60.85 17.59
C TYR A 201 -48.38 -59.59 18.19
N SER A 202 -47.09 -59.66 18.47
CA SER A 202 -46.26 -58.49 18.80
C SER A 202 -46.27 -57.46 17.67
N PRO A 203 -45.89 -56.20 17.94
CA PRO A 203 -45.38 -55.31 16.89
C PRO A 203 -44.24 -55.99 16.10
N CYS A 204 -44.06 -55.56 14.86
CA CYS A 204 -42.94 -56.03 14.02
C CYS A 204 -41.59 -55.64 14.63
N THR A 205 -40.58 -56.49 14.47
CA THR A 205 -39.20 -56.22 14.91
C THR A 205 -38.57 -55.00 14.24
N THR A 206 -39.08 -54.58 13.08
CA THR A 206 -38.63 -53.42 12.31
C THR A 206 -39.80 -52.48 12.00
N SER A 207 -39.51 -51.18 11.89
CA SER A 207 -40.47 -50.15 11.47
C SER A 207 -40.58 -50.00 9.94
N CYS A 208 -39.60 -50.51 9.20
CA CYS A 208 -39.55 -50.57 7.75
C CYS A 208 -38.84 -51.84 7.29
N GLY A 209 -39.04 -52.24 6.03
CA GLY A 209 -38.40 -53.43 5.46
C GLY A 209 -38.89 -54.76 6.06
N PRO A 210 -38.22 -55.88 5.76
CA PRO A 210 -38.59 -57.18 6.30
C PRO A 210 -38.44 -57.19 7.82
N GLY A 211 -39.44 -57.72 8.51
CA GLY A 211 -39.49 -57.87 9.95
C GLY A 211 -40.39 -59.03 10.34
N GLU A 212 -40.29 -59.45 11.59
CA GLU A 212 -41.02 -60.59 12.14
C GLU A 212 -41.94 -60.15 13.29
N GLN A 213 -43.01 -60.89 13.49
CA GLN A 213 -43.94 -60.72 14.61
C GLN A 213 -44.19 -62.08 15.26
N THR A 214 -44.24 -62.11 16.59
CA THR A 214 -44.36 -63.34 17.38
C THR A 214 -45.59 -63.30 18.25
N ARG A 215 -46.31 -64.42 18.36
CA ARG A 215 -47.40 -64.62 19.33
C ARG A 215 -47.14 -65.86 20.17
N THR A 216 -47.62 -65.84 21.41
CA THR A 216 -47.44 -66.93 22.38
C THR A 216 -48.78 -67.44 22.91
N ARG A 217 -48.77 -68.68 23.43
CA ARG A 217 -49.89 -69.30 24.14
C ARG A 217 -49.39 -70.08 25.35
N THR A 218 -50.22 -70.19 26.39
CA THR A 218 -49.87 -70.87 27.64
C THR A 218 -50.53 -72.24 27.73
N CYS A 219 -49.84 -73.20 28.34
CA CYS A 219 -50.41 -74.52 28.61
C CYS A 219 -51.21 -74.49 29.92
N GLU A 220 -52.50 -74.84 29.86
CA GLU A 220 -53.41 -74.83 31.00
C GLU A 220 -53.80 -76.26 31.39
N GLY A 221 -53.81 -76.56 32.69
CA GLY A 221 -54.30 -77.85 33.21
C GLY A 221 -53.29 -79.00 33.27
N GLY A 222 -51.99 -78.75 33.07
CA GLY A 222 -50.93 -79.73 33.32
C GLY A 222 -49.51 -79.22 33.04
N PRO A 223 -48.47 -80.04 33.25
CA PRO A 223 -47.07 -79.61 33.17
C PRO A 223 -46.50 -79.47 31.75
N SER A 224 -47.19 -80.03 30.74
CA SER A 224 -46.74 -80.00 29.34
C SER A 224 -47.94 -80.16 28.39
N CYS A 225 -47.97 -79.36 27.33
CA CYS A 225 -48.91 -79.48 26.22
C CYS A 225 -48.12 -79.80 24.94
N GLU A 226 -48.74 -80.50 23.98
CA GLU A 226 -48.07 -80.94 22.76
C GLU A 226 -48.11 -79.87 21.65
N GLY A 227 -46.96 -79.58 21.04
CA GLY A 227 -46.77 -78.56 20.00
C GLY A 227 -46.13 -77.25 20.51
N GLU A 228 -45.91 -76.30 19.61
CA GLU A 228 -45.18 -75.06 19.94
C GLU A 228 -45.96 -74.10 20.86
N SER A 229 -45.29 -73.49 21.84
CA SER A 229 -45.85 -72.43 22.70
C SER A 229 -45.72 -71.02 22.09
N SER A 230 -44.93 -70.87 21.03
CA SER A 230 -44.64 -69.62 20.34
C SER A 230 -44.80 -69.81 18.82
N GLN A 231 -45.26 -68.79 18.11
CA GLN A 231 -45.33 -68.78 16.65
C GLN A 231 -44.86 -67.43 16.12
N THR A 232 -43.80 -67.47 15.31
CA THR A 232 -43.26 -66.31 14.59
C THR A 232 -43.70 -66.37 13.12
N GLN A 233 -44.01 -65.22 12.52
CA GLN A 233 -44.28 -65.09 11.10
C GLN A 233 -43.72 -63.77 10.54
N PRO A 234 -43.48 -63.66 9.22
CA PRO A 234 -43.15 -62.39 8.58
C PRO A 234 -44.25 -61.34 8.76
N CYS A 235 -43.86 -60.07 8.76
CA CYS A 235 -44.79 -58.95 8.69
C CYS A 235 -45.29 -58.72 7.26
N SER A 236 -46.61 -58.47 7.13
CA SER A 236 -47.28 -58.22 5.86
C SER A 236 -47.43 -56.73 5.60
N GLY A 237 -47.03 -56.25 4.42
CA GLY A 237 -47.26 -54.86 4.00
C GLY A 237 -46.30 -53.83 4.61
N TYR A 238 -45.05 -54.20 4.87
CA TYR A 238 -44.02 -53.26 5.31
C TYR A 238 -43.70 -52.20 4.23
N GLN A 239 -43.42 -50.98 4.68
CA GLN A 239 -42.95 -49.91 3.81
C GLN A 239 -41.44 -50.11 3.51
N PRO A 240 -40.93 -49.79 2.31
CA PRO A 240 -39.50 -49.82 2.04
C PRO A 240 -38.73 -48.91 3.01
N CYS A 241 -37.54 -49.33 3.44
CA CYS A 241 -36.71 -48.50 4.31
C CYS A 241 -36.15 -47.28 3.55
N PRO A 242 -35.87 -46.17 4.26
CA PRO A 242 -35.20 -45.01 3.68
C PRO A 242 -33.85 -45.40 3.08
N VAL A 243 -33.63 -45.09 1.81
CA VAL A 243 -32.37 -45.35 1.10
C VAL A 243 -31.99 -44.18 0.23
N TRP A 244 -30.70 -43.92 0.07
CA TRP A 244 -30.22 -42.88 -0.82
C TRP A 244 -30.54 -43.19 -2.29
N ALA A 245 -31.02 -42.19 -3.01
CA ALA A 245 -30.99 -42.18 -4.47
C ALA A 245 -29.54 -42.19 -4.98
N GLU A 246 -29.37 -42.52 -6.26
CA GLU A 246 -28.14 -42.23 -6.99
C GLU A 246 -27.79 -40.73 -6.91
N TRP A 247 -26.49 -40.44 -6.84
CA TRP A 247 -25.99 -39.08 -6.86
C TRP A 247 -26.28 -38.39 -8.19
N THR A 248 -26.58 -37.08 -8.15
CA THR A 248 -26.55 -36.26 -9.37
C THR A 248 -25.15 -36.24 -9.98
N PRO A 249 -25.01 -35.89 -11.27
CA PRO A 249 -23.74 -35.38 -11.79
C PRO A 249 -23.24 -34.21 -10.94
N TYR A 250 -21.92 -34.02 -10.93
CA TYR A 250 -21.31 -32.83 -10.35
C TYR A 250 -21.73 -31.58 -11.13
N THR A 251 -21.94 -30.47 -10.41
CA THR A 251 -22.11 -29.14 -10.97
C THR A 251 -20.85 -28.70 -11.73
N PRO A 252 -20.94 -27.73 -12.66
CA PRO A 252 -19.76 -27.08 -13.21
C PRO A 252 -18.91 -26.48 -12.09
N CYS A 253 -17.58 -26.50 -12.27
CA CYS A 253 -16.64 -25.92 -11.30
C CYS A 253 -17.01 -24.46 -10.99
N SER A 254 -16.95 -24.07 -9.72
CA SER A 254 -17.31 -22.73 -9.24
C SER A 254 -16.44 -21.61 -9.82
N THR A 255 -15.30 -21.95 -10.40
CA THR A 255 -14.39 -21.05 -11.10
C THR A 255 -14.13 -21.51 -12.53
N THR A 256 -13.87 -20.56 -13.44
CA THR A 256 -13.42 -20.83 -14.82
C THR A 256 -11.89 -20.86 -14.95
N CYS A 257 -11.17 -20.49 -13.89
CA CYS A 257 -9.72 -20.44 -13.77
C CYS A 257 -9.30 -20.79 -12.34
N GLY A 258 -8.07 -21.27 -12.16
CA GLY A 258 -7.50 -21.59 -10.85
C GLY A 258 -8.15 -22.80 -10.18
N PRO A 259 -7.97 -22.96 -8.85
CA PRO A 259 -8.73 -23.93 -8.07
C PRO A 259 -10.20 -23.50 -7.95
N GLY A 260 -11.08 -24.47 -7.89
CA GLY A 260 -12.50 -24.26 -7.61
C GLY A 260 -13.10 -25.51 -6.96
N GLU A 261 -14.41 -25.47 -6.75
CA GLU A 261 -15.18 -26.56 -6.14
C GLU A 261 -16.36 -26.94 -7.03
N GLN A 262 -16.74 -28.21 -6.99
CA GLN A 262 -17.92 -28.75 -7.65
C GLN A 262 -18.68 -29.61 -6.65
N SER A 263 -20.01 -29.49 -6.64
CA SER A 263 -20.90 -30.21 -5.73
C SER A 263 -21.86 -31.13 -6.45
N ARG A 264 -22.31 -32.17 -5.77
CA ARG A 264 -23.41 -33.05 -6.20
C ARG A 264 -24.32 -33.34 -5.03
N THR A 265 -25.58 -33.66 -5.33
CA THR A 265 -26.59 -33.93 -4.30
C THR A 265 -27.27 -35.28 -4.54
N ARG A 266 -27.93 -35.79 -3.51
CA ARG A 266 -28.79 -36.98 -3.57
C ARG A 266 -29.98 -36.81 -2.66
N THR A 267 -31.09 -37.45 -2.99
CA THR A 267 -32.32 -37.40 -2.19
C THR A 267 -32.55 -38.72 -1.47
N CYS A 268 -33.13 -38.65 -0.27
CA CYS A 268 -33.55 -39.83 0.47
C CYS A 268 -34.86 -40.35 -0.16
N GLN A 269 -34.85 -41.59 -0.66
CA GLN A 269 -36.03 -42.27 -1.17
C GLN A 269 -36.70 -43.05 -0.05
N TYR A 270 -38.04 -43.13 -0.08
CA TYR A 270 -38.87 -43.88 0.88
C TYR A 270 -38.79 -43.43 2.36
N GLY A 271 -38.24 -42.24 2.62
CA GLY A 271 -38.21 -41.61 3.94
C GLY A 271 -37.96 -40.11 3.90
N THR A 272 -37.94 -39.48 5.07
CA THR A 272 -37.58 -38.05 5.25
C THR A 272 -36.13 -37.85 5.70
N THR A 273 -35.49 -38.91 6.20
CA THR A 273 -34.12 -38.91 6.71
C THR A 273 -33.44 -40.22 6.31
N CYS A 274 -32.18 -40.12 5.89
CA CYS A 274 -31.29 -41.21 5.54
C CYS A 274 -29.94 -40.94 6.23
N GLU A 275 -29.17 -41.97 6.57
CA GLU A 275 -27.90 -41.80 7.29
C GLU A 275 -26.75 -41.40 6.33
N GLY A 276 -25.95 -40.40 6.71
CA GLY A 276 -24.88 -39.80 5.90
C GLY A 276 -25.33 -38.53 5.15
N ASP A 277 -24.42 -37.94 4.36
CA ASP A 277 -24.65 -36.61 3.78
C ASP A 277 -25.54 -36.63 2.52
N SER A 278 -26.37 -35.60 2.35
CA SER A 278 -27.19 -35.38 1.14
C SER A 278 -26.47 -34.60 0.04
N GLU A 279 -25.33 -33.99 0.36
CA GLU A 279 -24.51 -33.16 -0.53
C GLU A 279 -23.04 -33.53 -0.35
N GLU A 280 -22.29 -33.56 -1.46
CA GLU A 280 -20.86 -33.84 -1.49
C GLU A 280 -20.17 -32.80 -2.37
N THR A 281 -19.14 -32.15 -1.83
CA THR A 281 -18.33 -31.14 -2.52
C THR A 281 -16.89 -31.61 -2.63
N GLN A 282 -16.29 -31.45 -3.81
CA GLN A 282 -14.89 -31.80 -4.06
C GLN A 282 -14.17 -30.70 -4.85
N PRO A 283 -12.83 -30.57 -4.72
CA PRO A 283 -12.06 -29.65 -5.54
C PRO A 283 -12.07 -30.07 -7.01
N CYS A 284 -12.11 -29.09 -7.91
CA CYS A 284 -11.85 -29.26 -9.33
C CYS A 284 -10.48 -28.69 -9.70
N SER A 285 -9.66 -29.49 -10.38
CA SER A 285 -8.29 -29.16 -10.82
C SER A 285 -8.13 -29.40 -12.32
N GLY A 286 -7.47 -28.48 -13.02
CA GLY A 286 -7.20 -28.58 -14.46
C GLY A 286 -7.50 -27.31 -15.27
N TYR A 287 -8.13 -26.31 -14.64
CA TYR A 287 -8.29 -24.98 -15.23
C TYR A 287 -6.96 -24.22 -15.26
N LYS A 288 -6.80 -23.33 -16.25
CA LYS A 288 -5.63 -22.43 -16.33
C LYS A 288 -5.58 -21.54 -15.08
N PRO A 289 -4.39 -21.11 -14.60
CA PRO A 289 -4.30 -20.12 -13.52
C PRO A 289 -5.11 -18.86 -13.84
N CYS A 290 -5.70 -18.22 -12.84
CA CYS A 290 -6.46 -17.00 -13.06
C CYS A 290 -5.56 -15.82 -13.49
N PRO A 291 -6.09 -14.87 -14.27
CA PRO A 291 -5.40 -13.64 -14.60
C PRO A 291 -5.02 -12.88 -13.32
N VAL A 292 -3.73 -12.66 -13.10
CA VAL A 292 -3.22 -11.91 -11.95
C VAL A 292 -2.15 -10.92 -12.38
N TRP A 293 -2.09 -9.78 -11.70
CA TRP A 293 -1.06 -8.79 -11.98
C TRP A 293 0.33 -9.30 -11.62
N ALA A 294 1.28 -9.11 -12.53
CA ALA A 294 2.70 -9.15 -12.20
C ALA A 294 3.05 -8.06 -11.18
N ASP A 295 4.20 -8.20 -10.52
CA ASP A 295 4.80 -7.11 -9.77
C ASP A 295 4.99 -5.87 -10.64
N TRP A 296 4.83 -4.70 -10.02
CA TRP A 296 5.14 -3.43 -10.66
C TRP A 296 6.63 -3.36 -11.01
N THR A 297 6.92 -2.89 -12.23
CA THR A 297 8.26 -2.43 -12.58
C THR A 297 8.73 -1.29 -11.64
N PRO A 298 10.04 -1.08 -11.51
CA PRO A 298 10.57 0.15 -10.93
C PRO A 298 10.02 1.37 -11.70
N TYR A 299 9.85 2.50 -11.00
CA TYR A 299 9.52 3.76 -11.67
C TYR A 299 10.62 4.13 -12.68
N SER A 300 10.19 4.66 -13.82
CA SER A 300 11.08 5.27 -14.81
C SER A 300 11.90 6.41 -14.18
N PRO A 301 13.02 6.81 -14.81
CA PRO A 301 13.56 8.14 -14.58
C PRO A 301 12.47 9.20 -14.78
N CYS A 302 12.60 10.33 -14.09
CA CYS A 302 11.69 11.46 -14.24
C CYS A 302 11.76 12.04 -15.66
N THR A 303 10.61 12.51 -16.16
CA THR A 303 10.50 13.17 -17.48
C THR A 303 11.33 14.44 -17.60
N THR A 304 11.70 15.06 -16.47
CA THR A 304 12.56 16.24 -16.40
C THR A 304 13.76 16.00 -15.48
N THR A 305 14.85 16.73 -15.74
CA THR A 305 16.06 16.77 -14.89
C THR A 305 15.99 17.86 -13.82
N CYS A 306 14.99 18.74 -13.87
CA CYS A 306 14.73 19.83 -12.95
C CYS A 306 13.23 20.16 -12.93
N GLY A 307 12.79 20.91 -11.91
CA GLY A 307 11.40 21.37 -11.79
C GLY A 307 10.38 20.23 -11.60
N PRO A 308 9.10 20.49 -11.85
CA PRO A 308 8.07 19.45 -11.81
C PRO A 308 8.27 18.47 -12.98
N GLY A 309 8.35 17.19 -12.65
CA GLY A 309 8.41 16.09 -13.60
C GLY A 309 7.56 14.93 -13.10
N GLU A 310 7.36 13.93 -13.96
CA GLU A 310 6.59 12.73 -13.66
C GLU A 310 7.45 11.49 -13.87
N GLN A 311 7.13 10.42 -13.15
CA GLN A 311 7.72 9.10 -13.32
C GLN A 311 6.60 8.06 -13.41
N THR A 312 6.75 7.10 -14.31
CA THR A 312 5.74 6.09 -14.59
C THR A 312 6.31 4.70 -14.35
N ARG A 313 5.49 3.81 -13.80
CA ARG A 313 5.75 2.36 -13.74
C ARG A 313 4.59 1.61 -14.38
N THR A 314 4.89 0.44 -14.91
CA THR A 314 3.92 -0.46 -15.53
C THR A 314 3.96 -1.85 -14.91
N ARG A 315 2.90 -2.63 -15.13
CA ARG A 315 2.79 -4.04 -14.79
C ARG A 315 2.06 -4.77 -15.90
N THR A 316 2.31 -6.06 -16.05
CA THR A 316 1.62 -6.89 -17.05
C THR A 316 0.65 -7.86 -16.38
N CYS A 317 -0.44 -8.19 -17.06
CA CYS A 317 -1.31 -9.28 -16.62
C CYS A 317 -0.63 -10.62 -16.94
N GLN A 318 -0.53 -11.49 -15.94
CA GLN A 318 -0.05 -12.86 -16.09
C GLN A 318 -1.24 -13.81 -16.20
N TYR A 319 -1.10 -14.86 -17.02
CA TYR A 319 -2.09 -15.94 -17.19
C TYR A 319 -3.46 -15.52 -17.78
N GLY A 320 -3.57 -14.33 -18.36
CA GLY A 320 -4.74 -13.88 -19.13
C GLY A 320 -4.44 -12.70 -20.04
N ASP A 321 -5.41 -12.33 -20.88
CA ASP A 321 -5.29 -11.20 -21.81
C ASP A 321 -5.60 -9.84 -21.13
N SER A 322 -6.34 -9.86 -20.01
CA SER A 322 -6.65 -8.68 -19.20
C SER A 322 -6.82 -9.02 -17.72
N CYS A 323 -6.51 -8.05 -16.88
CA CYS A 323 -6.65 -8.07 -15.42
C CYS A 323 -7.41 -6.81 -14.98
N GLU A 324 -8.11 -6.85 -13.84
CA GLU A 324 -8.89 -5.69 -13.37
C GLU A 324 -8.00 -4.60 -12.74
N GLY A 325 -8.22 -3.33 -13.13
CA GLY A 325 -7.45 -2.16 -12.70
C GLY A 325 -6.40 -1.69 -13.71
N ASP A 326 -5.64 -0.65 -13.36
CA ASP A 326 -4.71 0.00 -14.30
C ASP A 326 -3.39 -0.79 -14.49
N ASP A 327 -2.89 -0.87 -15.72
CA ASP A 327 -1.60 -1.46 -16.08
C ASP A 327 -0.42 -0.48 -15.95
N ALA A 328 -0.71 0.83 -15.92
CA ALA A 328 0.26 1.90 -15.75
C ALA A 328 -0.09 2.81 -14.56
N GLN A 329 0.94 3.30 -13.84
CA GLN A 329 0.79 4.26 -12.77
C GLN A 329 1.85 5.36 -12.89
N THR A 330 1.40 6.61 -12.95
CA THR A 330 2.24 7.82 -12.97
C THR A 330 2.16 8.54 -11.64
N GLN A 331 3.27 9.13 -11.17
CA GLN A 331 3.30 10.00 -10.00
C GLN A 331 4.29 11.17 -10.21
N PRO A 332 4.08 12.31 -9.52
CA PRO A 332 5.03 13.41 -9.56
C PRO A 332 6.37 13.04 -8.93
N CYS A 333 7.44 13.61 -9.47
CA CYS A 333 8.79 13.50 -8.95
C CYS A 333 9.00 14.42 -7.74
N SER A 334 9.73 13.94 -6.74
CA SER A 334 10.01 14.67 -5.49
C SER A 334 11.51 14.92 -5.33
N GLY A 335 11.88 16.11 -4.83
CA GLY A 335 13.26 16.47 -4.52
C GLY A 335 14.07 17.14 -5.64
N TYR A 336 13.47 17.43 -6.80
CA TYR A 336 14.16 18.15 -7.88
C TYR A 336 14.24 19.65 -7.59
N GLN A 337 15.42 20.24 -7.80
CA GLN A 337 15.59 21.70 -7.76
C GLN A 337 14.78 22.39 -8.87
N PRO A 338 14.31 23.64 -8.68
CA PRO A 338 13.72 24.45 -9.74
C PRO A 338 14.63 24.51 -10.97
N CYS A 339 14.05 24.56 -12.18
CA CYS A 339 14.85 24.66 -13.39
C CYS A 339 15.61 26.00 -13.49
N PRO A 340 16.77 26.02 -14.17
CA PRO A 340 17.49 27.25 -14.44
C PRO A 340 16.60 28.26 -15.17
N VAL A 341 16.42 29.44 -14.58
CA VAL A 341 15.61 30.52 -15.14
C VAL A 341 16.31 31.86 -14.96
N TRP A 342 16.16 32.76 -15.93
CA TRP A 342 16.70 34.11 -15.81
C TRP A 342 16.05 34.88 -14.66
N ALA A 343 16.88 35.53 -13.84
CA ALA A 343 16.44 36.62 -12.98
C ALA A 343 15.86 37.78 -13.82
N GLU A 344 15.15 38.69 -13.17
CA GLU A 344 14.86 39.99 -13.78
C GLU A 344 16.15 40.69 -14.20
N TRP A 345 16.06 41.43 -15.30
CA TRP A 345 17.16 42.27 -15.77
C TRP A 345 17.49 43.36 -14.75
N SER A 346 18.78 43.68 -14.60
CA SER A 346 19.21 44.89 -13.91
C SER A 346 18.61 46.13 -14.59
N PRO A 347 18.54 47.27 -13.89
CA PRO A 347 18.48 48.57 -14.54
C PRO A 347 19.61 48.72 -15.57
N TYR A 348 19.38 49.52 -16.60
CA TYR A 348 20.44 49.93 -17.51
C TYR A 348 21.48 50.79 -16.78
N THR A 349 22.74 50.62 -17.15
CA THR A 349 23.85 51.49 -16.74
C THR A 349 23.66 52.91 -17.28
N PRO A 350 24.28 53.93 -16.67
CA PRO A 350 24.37 55.25 -17.29
C PRO A 350 25.05 55.17 -18.65
N CYS A 351 24.67 56.07 -19.57
CA CYS A 351 25.28 56.15 -20.90
C CYS A 351 26.80 56.26 -20.84
N SER A 352 27.49 55.54 -21.73
CA SER A 352 28.94 55.56 -21.86
C SER A 352 29.52 56.94 -22.21
N THR A 353 28.69 57.85 -22.72
CA THR A 353 29.02 59.24 -23.02
C THR A 353 28.06 60.20 -22.29
N SER A 354 28.58 61.35 -21.85
CA SER A 354 27.78 62.42 -21.23
C SER A 354 27.06 63.32 -22.23
N CYS A 355 27.41 63.22 -23.52
CA CYS A 355 26.80 63.92 -24.64
C CYS A 355 27.01 63.10 -25.93
N GLY A 356 26.20 63.38 -26.94
CA GLY A 356 26.26 62.69 -28.23
C GLY A 356 25.80 61.24 -28.14
N PRO A 357 25.98 60.44 -29.22
CA PRO A 357 25.64 59.02 -29.19
C PRO A 357 26.48 58.30 -28.13
N GLY A 358 25.85 57.35 -27.47
CA GLY A 358 26.44 56.51 -26.42
C GLY A 358 25.63 55.24 -26.27
N GLU A 359 26.13 54.32 -25.47
CA GLU A 359 25.51 53.02 -25.22
C GLU A 359 25.27 52.83 -23.72
N GLN A 360 24.25 52.04 -23.40
CA GLN A 360 23.91 51.60 -22.05
C GLN A 360 23.69 50.10 -22.07
N SER A 361 24.16 49.41 -21.03
CA SER A 361 24.07 47.96 -20.89
C SER A 361 23.32 47.55 -19.63
N ARG A 362 22.74 46.35 -19.64
CA ARG A 362 22.16 45.71 -18.46
C ARG A 362 22.50 44.23 -18.43
N THR A 363 22.48 43.65 -17.24
CA THR A 363 22.84 42.24 -17.03
C THR A 363 21.77 41.49 -16.25
N ARG A 364 21.75 40.16 -16.37
CA ARG A 364 20.89 39.27 -15.59
C ARG A 364 21.65 38.01 -15.21
N THR A 365 21.28 37.42 -14.08
CA THR A 365 21.89 36.19 -13.58
C THR A 365 20.95 35.00 -13.77
N CYS A 366 21.51 33.83 -14.05
CA CYS A 366 20.76 32.59 -14.09
C CYS A 366 20.47 32.14 -12.65
N GLN A 367 19.20 32.03 -12.28
CA GLN A 367 18.76 31.51 -10.99
C GLN A 367 18.61 29.99 -11.08
N TYR A 368 18.91 29.27 -10.00
CA TYR A 368 18.77 27.82 -9.87
C TYR A 368 19.60 26.97 -10.87
N GLY A 369 20.61 27.55 -11.51
CA GLY A 369 21.54 26.85 -12.39
C GLY A 369 22.79 27.67 -12.73
N THR A 370 23.73 27.06 -13.46
CA THR A 370 24.96 27.71 -13.95
C THR A 370 24.83 28.27 -15.36
N THR A 371 23.82 27.82 -16.11
CA THR A 371 23.60 28.16 -17.52
C THR A 371 22.10 28.27 -17.80
N CYS A 372 21.69 29.37 -18.41
CA CYS A 372 20.34 29.63 -18.89
C CYS A 372 20.41 29.93 -20.40
N GLU A 373 19.37 29.63 -21.16
CA GLU A 373 19.36 29.84 -22.63
C GLU A 373 19.13 31.32 -22.99
N GLY A 374 19.92 31.84 -23.93
CA GLY A 374 19.94 33.25 -24.34
C GLY A 374 20.99 34.09 -23.61
N ASP A 375 21.02 35.41 -23.89
CA ASP A 375 22.12 36.27 -23.45
C ASP A 375 21.99 36.73 -21.99
N SER A 376 23.13 36.85 -21.31
CA SER A 376 23.21 37.36 -19.92
C SER A 376 23.43 38.87 -19.81
N GLU A 377 23.75 39.52 -20.94
CA GLU A 377 24.02 40.95 -21.08
C GLU A 377 23.28 41.47 -22.32
N GLU A 378 22.72 42.68 -22.24
CA GLU A 378 22.05 43.37 -23.33
C GLU A 378 22.54 44.81 -23.38
N THR A 379 22.96 45.26 -24.56
CA THR A 379 23.46 46.62 -24.81
C THR A 379 22.59 47.30 -25.86
N GLN A 380 22.23 48.56 -25.64
CA GLN A 380 21.42 49.37 -26.56
C GLN A 380 21.95 50.81 -26.64
N PRO A 381 21.68 51.53 -27.76
CA PRO A 381 22.00 52.95 -27.85
C PRO A 381 21.18 53.79 -26.85
N CYS A 382 21.78 54.85 -26.36
CA CYS A 382 21.11 55.84 -25.53
C CYS A 382 20.13 56.70 -26.34
N THR A 383 18.97 57.00 -25.75
CA THR A 383 17.94 57.86 -26.32
C THR A 383 17.87 59.19 -25.57
N GLY A 384 17.55 60.28 -26.28
CA GLY A 384 17.42 61.61 -25.65
C GLY A 384 18.72 62.23 -25.14
N TYR A 385 19.88 61.81 -25.65
CA TYR A 385 21.18 62.38 -25.27
C TYR A 385 21.28 63.88 -25.61
N LYS A 386 22.00 64.63 -24.77
CA LYS A 386 22.33 66.04 -25.06
C LYS A 386 23.32 66.10 -26.23
N PRO A 387 23.18 67.01 -27.22
CA PRO A 387 24.23 67.25 -28.20
C PRO A 387 25.55 67.63 -27.52
N CYS A 388 26.69 67.20 -28.07
CA CYS A 388 27.99 67.59 -27.54
C CYS A 388 28.29 69.08 -27.84
N PRO A 389 29.16 69.71 -27.03
CA PRO A 389 29.68 71.04 -27.34
C PRO A 389 30.36 71.03 -28.71
N GLU A 390 29.88 71.88 -29.62
CA GLU A 390 30.42 72.01 -30.96
C GLU A 390 30.62 73.49 -31.29
N TRP A 391 31.60 73.82 -32.12
CA TRP A 391 31.75 75.16 -32.64
C TRP A 391 30.69 75.47 -33.69
N THR A 392 30.09 76.66 -33.66
CA THR A 392 29.41 77.17 -34.86
C THR A 392 30.40 77.39 -35.99
N GLU A 393 29.89 77.47 -37.21
CA GLU A 393 30.66 78.02 -38.33
C GLU A 393 31.27 79.39 -37.98
N TRP A 394 32.44 79.65 -38.55
CA TRP A 394 33.10 80.95 -38.39
C TRP A 394 32.28 82.04 -39.07
N THR A 395 32.11 83.16 -38.37
CA THR A 395 31.58 84.38 -39.00
C THR A 395 32.49 84.85 -40.15
N PRO A 396 31.96 85.60 -41.13
CA PRO A 396 32.80 86.35 -42.07
C PRO A 396 33.74 87.30 -41.31
N TYR A 397 34.93 87.54 -41.85
CA TYR A 397 35.84 88.55 -41.30
C TYR A 397 35.18 89.92 -41.25
N ALA A 398 35.31 90.60 -40.11
CA ALA A 398 34.91 92.00 -39.96
C ALA A 398 35.72 92.91 -40.90
N PRO A 399 35.23 94.11 -41.23
CA PRO A 399 36.00 95.11 -41.97
C PRO A 399 37.36 95.39 -41.30
N CYS A 400 38.36 95.74 -42.11
CA CYS A 400 39.71 96.04 -41.63
C CYS A 400 39.69 97.17 -40.58
N SER A 401 40.41 96.99 -39.47
CA SER A 401 40.44 97.92 -38.33
C SER A 401 40.90 99.33 -38.69
N THR A 402 41.62 99.47 -39.80
CA THR A 402 42.07 100.74 -40.37
C THR A 402 41.45 100.98 -41.74
N THR A 403 40.97 102.21 -41.99
CA THR A 403 40.52 102.63 -43.34
C THR A 403 41.66 102.95 -44.29
N CYS A 404 42.89 103.06 -43.78
CA CYS A 404 44.11 103.26 -44.56
C CYS A 404 45.31 102.51 -43.94
N GLY A 405 46.31 102.15 -44.75
CA GLY A 405 47.52 101.48 -44.27
C GLY A 405 47.30 100.02 -43.83
N PRO A 406 48.25 99.42 -43.08
CA PRO A 406 48.07 98.09 -42.51
C PRO A 406 47.08 98.12 -41.34
N GLY A 407 46.25 97.08 -41.25
CA GLY A 407 45.32 96.87 -40.16
C GLY A 407 45.10 95.38 -39.91
N GLU A 408 44.10 95.07 -39.09
CA GLU A 408 43.73 93.70 -38.75
C GLU A 408 42.22 93.50 -38.92
N GLN A 409 41.83 92.28 -39.28
CA GLN A 409 40.44 91.85 -39.39
C GLN A 409 40.25 90.60 -38.52
N THR A 410 39.16 90.57 -37.77
CA THR A 410 38.83 89.49 -36.84
C THR A 410 37.53 88.82 -37.26
N ARG A 411 37.48 87.50 -37.09
CA ARG A 411 36.24 86.72 -37.12
C ARG A 411 36.09 85.95 -35.81
N THR A 412 34.85 85.65 -35.45
CA THR A 412 34.51 84.89 -34.24
C THR A 412 33.61 83.71 -34.55
N ARG A 413 33.55 82.76 -33.62
CA ARG A 413 32.61 81.63 -33.57
C ARG A 413 32.14 81.46 -32.13
N THR A 414 31.01 80.79 -31.93
CA THR A 414 30.50 80.50 -30.58
C THR A 414 30.45 79.00 -30.33
N CYS A 415 30.64 78.60 -29.09
CA CYS A 415 30.39 77.22 -28.68
C CYS A 415 28.87 77.03 -28.53
N GLN A 416 28.29 76.09 -29.26
CA GLN A 416 26.90 75.68 -29.13
C GLN A 416 26.79 74.39 -28.32
N TYR A 417 25.71 74.25 -27.56
CA TYR A 417 25.39 73.09 -26.71
C TYR A 417 26.30 72.83 -25.49
N GLY A 418 27.28 73.69 -25.20
CA GLY A 418 28.09 73.66 -23.97
C GLY A 418 28.63 75.02 -23.55
N ASP A 419 29.19 75.07 -22.35
CA ASP A 419 29.79 76.30 -21.78
C ASP A 419 31.25 76.52 -22.22
N SER A 420 31.89 75.50 -22.80
CA SER A 420 33.23 75.58 -23.39
C SER A 420 33.41 74.54 -24.50
N CYS A 421 34.20 74.91 -25.51
CA CYS A 421 34.62 74.08 -26.63
C CYS A 421 36.14 74.20 -26.76
N GLU A 422 36.83 73.20 -27.31
CA GLU A 422 38.30 73.22 -27.41
C GLU A 422 38.80 74.10 -28.56
N GLY A 423 39.75 74.99 -28.27
CA GLY A 423 40.35 75.96 -29.21
C GLY A 423 39.81 77.39 -29.06
N ASP A 424 40.31 78.31 -29.89
CA ASP A 424 40.00 79.73 -29.77
C ASP A 424 38.62 80.11 -30.35
N ASP A 425 37.92 81.04 -29.71
CA ASP A 425 36.62 81.58 -30.15
C ASP A 425 36.76 82.76 -31.13
N ALA A 426 37.95 83.38 -31.19
CA ALA A 426 38.30 84.48 -32.09
C ALA A 426 39.55 84.17 -32.92
N GLN A 427 39.56 84.61 -34.18
CA GLN A 427 40.74 84.55 -35.05
C GLN A 427 40.96 85.90 -35.74
N THR A 428 42.17 86.45 -35.58
CA THR A 428 42.61 87.71 -36.19
C THR A 428 43.66 87.45 -37.26
N GLN A 429 43.60 88.20 -38.36
CA GLN A 429 44.61 88.17 -39.42
C GLN A 429 44.88 89.58 -39.99
N PRO A 430 46.05 89.82 -40.62
CA PRO A 430 46.35 91.09 -41.26
C PRO A 430 45.39 91.44 -42.41
N CYS A 431 45.22 92.74 -42.64
CA CYS A 431 44.55 93.30 -43.80
C CYS A 431 45.18 94.64 -44.21
N ALA A 432 44.84 95.13 -45.40
CA ALA A 432 45.19 96.46 -45.86
C ALA A 432 43.91 97.30 -45.98
N GLY A 433 43.91 98.50 -45.40
CA GLY A 433 42.87 99.50 -45.61
C GLY A 433 42.81 99.95 -47.07
N TYR A 434 41.65 100.49 -47.48
CA TYR A 434 41.32 100.78 -48.89
C TYR A 434 42.24 101.79 -49.60
N LYS A 435 43.12 102.50 -48.87
CA LYS A 435 44.10 103.46 -49.41
C LYS A 435 45.35 103.57 -48.52
N PRO A 436 46.47 104.15 -49.01
CA PRO A 436 47.54 104.63 -48.13
C PRO A 436 47.06 105.73 -47.18
N CYS A 437 47.68 105.84 -46.01
CA CYS A 437 47.35 106.92 -45.06
C CYS A 437 47.91 108.29 -45.49
N CYS A 438 47.36 109.34 -44.90
CA CYS A 438 47.81 110.72 -45.09
C CYS A 438 49.15 110.94 -44.37
N GLU A 439 50.20 111.29 -45.10
CA GLU A 439 51.50 111.63 -44.52
C GLU A 439 52.09 112.90 -45.16
N TRP A 440 52.75 113.73 -44.36
CA TRP A 440 53.46 114.89 -44.87
C TRP A 440 54.65 114.45 -45.71
N ALA A 441 54.70 114.88 -46.98
CA ALA A 441 55.92 114.79 -47.77
C ALA A 441 57.04 115.61 -47.10
N ALA A 442 58.30 115.24 -47.39
CA ALA A 442 59.45 116.01 -46.95
C ALA A 442 59.32 117.50 -47.35
N TRP A 443 59.78 118.39 -46.47
CA TRP A 443 59.82 119.82 -46.74
C TRP A 443 60.66 120.12 -47.99
N GLY A 444 60.13 120.97 -48.87
CA GLY A 444 60.88 121.56 -49.95
C GLY A 444 62.00 122.49 -49.45
N TYR A 445 62.90 122.86 -50.35
CA TYR A 445 63.95 123.84 -50.06
C TYR A 445 63.38 125.22 -49.72
N TRP A 446 64.11 125.99 -48.92
CA TRP A 446 63.78 127.40 -48.64
C TRP A 446 63.89 128.25 -49.90
N GLY A 447 62.87 129.07 -50.16
CA GLY A 447 62.87 130.04 -51.25
C GLY A 447 63.82 131.22 -51.01
N SER A 448 64.05 132.03 -52.05
CA SER A 448 64.81 133.28 -51.94
C SER A 448 64.11 134.29 -51.03
N CYS A 449 64.89 135.19 -50.42
CA CYS A 449 64.36 136.21 -49.53
C CYS A 449 63.38 137.17 -50.24
N SER A 450 62.31 137.57 -49.57
CA SER A 450 61.31 138.51 -50.10
C SER A 450 61.80 139.96 -50.25
N ALA A 451 62.95 140.32 -49.67
CA ALA A 451 63.56 141.65 -49.76
C ALA A 451 65.08 141.55 -49.96
N THR A 452 65.67 142.55 -50.62
CA THR A 452 67.13 142.64 -50.87
C THR A 452 67.85 143.60 -49.92
N CYS A 453 67.12 144.40 -49.14
CA CYS A 453 67.62 145.25 -48.06
C CYS A 453 66.52 145.40 -46.99
N GLY A 454 66.87 145.66 -45.72
CA GLY A 454 65.91 145.78 -44.62
C GLY A 454 65.45 144.44 -44.02
N GLN A 455 64.16 144.28 -43.75
CA GLN A 455 63.58 143.02 -43.26
C GLN A 455 62.90 142.27 -44.41
N GLY A 456 63.11 140.95 -44.47
CA GLY A 456 62.45 140.05 -45.41
C GLY A 456 62.23 138.67 -44.80
N GLU A 457 61.46 137.83 -45.48
CA GLU A 457 61.19 136.44 -45.09
C GLU A 457 61.57 135.48 -46.23
N MET A 458 61.97 134.27 -45.85
CA MET A 458 62.03 133.11 -46.75
C MET A 458 60.95 132.11 -46.35
N LYS A 459 60.36 131.41 -47.33
CA LYS A 459 59.31 130.42 -47.10
C LYS A 459 59.66 129.09 -47.75
N ARG A 460 59.26 127.98 -47.13
CA ARG A 460 59.31 126.64 -47.72
C ARG A 460 57.93 125.99 -47.63
N THR A 461 57.68 125.02 -48.51
CA THR A 461 56.39 124.33 -48.57
C THR A 461 56.56 122.82 -48.56
N ARG A 462 55.53 122.12 -48.08
CA ARG A 462 55.40 120.66 -48.15
C ARG A 462 54.01 120.31 -48.67
N LYS A 463 53.89 119.14 -49.30
CA LYS A 463 52.60 118.59 -49.75
C LYS A 463 52.16 117.48 -48.81
N CYS A 464 50.85 117.29 -48.66
CA CYS A 464 50.32 116.08 -48.07
C CYS A 464 50.29 114.98 -49.13
N ASN A 465 50.83 113.80 -48.84
CA ASN A 465 50.74 112.62 -49.67
C ASN A 465 49.49 111.81 -49.27
N GLY A 466 48.82 111.17 -50.23
CA GLY A 466 47.68 110.28 -49.98
C GLY A 466 46.32 110.96 -49.77
N CYS A 467 46.26 112.28 -49.53
CA CYS A 467 45.00 113.01 -49.38
C CYS A 467 45.15 114.54 -49.59
N TYR A 468 44.02 115.26 -49.54
CA TYR A 468 43.94 116.70 -49.86
C TYR A 468 44.48 117.61 -48.74
N SER A 469 44.45 117.15 -47.49
CA SER A 469 45.00 117.83 -46.32
C SER A 469 45.47 116.81 -45.28
N CYS A 470 46.62 117.07 -44.67
CA CYS A 470 47.15 116.25 -43.58
C CYS A 470 46.76 116.90 -42.25
N PRO A 471 46.38 116.11 -41.22
CA PRO A 471 46.18 116.64 -39.88
C PRO A 471 47.52 117.13 -39.30
N ASP A 472 47.42 118.19 -38.48
CA ASP A 472 48.49 118.87 -37.74
C ASP A 472 49.68 119.45 -38.53
N GLY A 473 49.84 120.76 -38.36
CA GLY A 473 50.90 121.58 -38.95
C GLY A 473 50.55 122.18 -40.31
N GLU A 474 51.18 123.30 -40.63
CA GLU A 474 50.91 124.04 -41.86
C GLU A 474 51.63 123.43 -43.10
N PRO A 475 51.11 123.64 -44.33
CA PRO A 475 51.78 123.27 -45.57
C PRO A 475 52.87 124.28 -45.97
N VAL A 476 52.95 125.43 -45.29
CA VAL A 476 53.93 126.51 -45.51
C VAL A 476 54.58 126.87 -44.18
N GLU A 477 55.90 127.02 -44.18
CA GLU A 477 56.67 127.54 -43.05
C GLU A 477 57.44 128.79 -43.51
N SER A 478 57.53 129.79 -42.64
CA SER A 478 58.18 131.08 -42.91
C SER A 478 59.16 131.45 -41.80
N GLN A 479 60.34 131.94 -42.18
CA GLN A 479 61.35 132.44 -41.25
C GLN A 479 62.00 133.74 -41.77
N PRO A 480 62.49 134.63 -40.90
CA PRO A 480 63.13 135.87 -41.32
C PRO A 480 64.46 135.64 -42.05
N CYS A 481 64.80 136.54 -42.95
CA CYS A 481 66.10 136.59 -43.61
C CYS A 481 67.13 137.29 -42.73
N ASN A 482 68.21 136.59 -42.39
CA ASN A 482 69.32 137.17 -41.63
C ASN A 482 70.31 137.90 -42.57
N ASN A 483 70.89 139.00 -42.09
CA ASN A 483 71.99 139.75 -42.74
C ASN A 483 71.65 140.48 -44.07
N LEU A 484 70.46 141.07 -44.19
CA LEU A 484 70.18 142.02 -45.27
C LEU A 484 70.80 143.42 -44.98
N PRO A 485 71.38 144.11 -45.97
CA PRO A 485 71.98 145.45 -45.77
C PRO A 485 70.91 146.54 -45.53
N PRO A 486 71.27 147.67 -44.91
CA PRO A 486 70.39 148.84 -44.79
C PRO A 486 70.26 149.59 -46.13
N CYS A 487 69.04 149.97 -46.50
CA CYS A 487 68.76 150.69 -47.76
C CYS A 487 69.18 152.17 -47.65
N GLY A 488 70.20 152.61 -48.40
CA GLY A 488 70.71 154.00 -48.39
C GLY A 488 70.42 154.77 -49.69
N GLY A 489 70.17 156.09 -49.59
CA GLY A 489 69.74 156.93 -50.72
C GLY A 489 70.79 157.93 -51.23
N GLY A 490 70.84 158.11 -52.56
CA GLY A 490 71.65 159.13 -53.24
C GLY A 490 71.31 159.22 -54.74
N TYR A 491 71.17 160.42 -55.28
CA TYR A 491 70.69 160.65 -56.65
C TYR A 491 71.81 160.63 -57.70
N TYR A 492 71.64 159.88 -58.79
CA TYR A 492 72.26 160.19 -60.10
C TYR A 492 71.32 159.77 -61.26
N ARG A 493 71.42 160.50 -62.39
CA ARG A 493 70.51 160.42 -63.56
C ARG A 493 70.80 159.22 -64.50
N PRO A 494 69.84 158.82 -65.37
CA PRO A 494 69.86 157.50 -66.05
C PRO A 494 70.64 157.45 -67.37
N PRO A 495 71.13 156.25 -67.79
CA PRO A 495 71.52 155.93 -69.16
C PRO A 495 70.32 155.52 -70.07
N PRO A 496 70.51 155.43 -71.41
CA PRO A 496 69.42 155.39 -72.40
C PRO A 496 68.86 153.99 -72.71
N PRO A 497 67.69 153.89 -73.39
CA PRO A 497 67.07 152.61 -73.73
C PRO A 497 67.57 152.00 -75.05
N PRO A 498 67.87 150.69 -75.06
CA PRO A 498 67.79 149.82 -76.23
C PRO A 498 66.78 148.69 -75.99
N GLY A 499 65.99 148.22 -76.95
CA GLY A 499 65.77 148.66 -78.32
C GLY A 499 64.68 147.78 -78.96
N TYR A 500 63.80 148.37 -79.75
CA TYR A 500 62.64 147.67 -80.35
C TYR A 500 63.09 146.56 -81.33
N LYS A 501 62.73 145.30 -81.07
CA LYS A 501 62.64 144.23 -82.10
C LYS A 501 61.55 143.20 -81.76
N GLY A 502 60.40 143.36 -82.39
CA GLY A 502 59.63 142.24 -82.92
C GLY A 502 59.31 142.53 -84.39
N PRO A 503 58.58 141.65 -85.10
CA PRO A 503 58.51 140.20 -84.95
C PRO A 503 59.00 139.49 -86.24
N LYS A 504 59.16 138.17 -86.22
CA LYS A 504 59.08 137.33 -87.42
C LYS A 504 58.35 136.03 -87.08
N GLY A 505 57.24 135.77 -87.77
CA GLY A 505 56.48 134.53 -87.64
C GLY A 505 56.75 133.56 -88.79
N GLY A 506 56.10 132.40 -88.71
CA GLY A 506 55.87 131.51 -89.85
C GLY A 506 56.88 130.38 -90.04
N ARG A 507 56.62 129.23 -89.43
CA ARG A 507 55.97 128.10 -90.14
C ARG A 507 55.24 127.20 -89.15
#